data_AF-A0A497MK50-F1
#
_entry.id   AF-A0A497MK50-F1
#
_cell.length_a   1.000
_cell.length_b   1.000
_cell.length_c   1.000
_cell.angle_alpha   90.00
_cell.angle_beta   90.00
_cell.angle_gamma   90.00
#
_symmetry.space_group_name_H-M   'P 1'
#
loop_
_entity.id
_entity.type
_entity.pdbx_description
1 polymer ?
#
loop_
_entity_poly.entity_id
_entity_poly.type
_entity_poly.pdbx_seq_one_letter_code
_entity_poly.pdbx_strand_id
1 'polypeptide(L)' 'MSQVILQACKELVDDAKSCCADLVFKEVCLEILARARHVLNDADFEALTSYVAEKMKEKPRIRHPPAIATK' A
#
# COMPACT_ATOMS: atom_id res chain seq x y z
N MET A 1 -9.16 15.83 11.61
CA MET A 1 -9.15 14.42 12.04
C MET A 1 -9.11 13.48 10.83
N SER A 2 -10.16 13.43 9.98
CA SER A 2 -10.22 12.50 8.83
C SER A 2 -8.99 12.56 7.89
N GLN A 3 -8.50 13.76 7.57
CA GLN A 3 -7.28 13.95 6.75
C GLN A 3 -6.00 13.37 7.38
N VAL A 4 -5.87 13.40 8.71
CA VAL A 4 -4.71 12.81 9.43
C VAL A 4 -4.78 11.28 9.35
N ILE A 5 -5.98 10.72 9.50
CA ILE A 5 -6.21 9.27 9.37
C ILE A 5 -5.94 8.82 7.93
N LEU A 6 -6.41 9.59 6.95
CA LEU A 6 -6.14 9.32 5.53
C LEU A 6 -4.63 9.27 5.25
N GLN A 7 -3.89 10.23 5.79
CA GLN A 7 -2.44 10.27 5.64
C GLN A 7 -1.76 9.05 6.29
N ALA A 8 -2.16 8.69 7.51
CA ALA A 8 -1.66 7.49 8.17
C ALA A 8 -1.98 6.20 7.38
N CYS A 9 -3.18 6.08 6.79
CA CYS A 9 -3.52 4.94 5.94
C CYS A 9 -2.62 4.87 4.69
N LYS A 10 -2.28 6.00 4.07
CA LYS A 10 -1.35 6.03 2.92
C LYS A 10 0.06 5.57 3.33
N GLU A 11 0.53 6.02 4.48
CA GLU A 11 1.84 5.62 5.02
C GLU A 11 1.92 4.12 5.29
N LEU A 12 0.86 3.52 5.86
CA LEU A 12 0.78 2.07 6.06
C LEU A 12 0.83 1.28 4.74
N VAL A 13 0.20 1.80 3.69
CA VAL A 13 0.23 1.19 2.34
C VAL A 13 1.64 1.27 1.73
N ASP A 14 2.31 2.43 1.84
CA ASP A 14 3.68 2.60 1.35
C ASP A 14 4.69 1.71 2.08
N ASP A 15 4.53 1.55 3.41
CA ASP A 15 5.36 0.66 4.22
C ASP A 15 5.14 -0.80 3.82
N ALA A 16 3.88 -1.24 3.73
CA ALA A 16 3.54 -2.60 3.28
C ALA A 16 4.08 -2.89 1.87
N LYS A 17 4.03 -1.92 0.95
CA LYS A 17 4.57 -2.08 -0.42
C LYS A 17 6.08 -2.31 -0.41
N SER A 18 6.78 -1.69 0.54
CA SER A 18 8.23 -1.76 0.67
C SER A 18 8.71 -3.03 1.39
N CYS A 19 7.89 -3.57 2.29
CA CYS A 19 8.24 -4.66 3.20
C CYS A 19 7.69 -6.03 2.78
N CYS A 20 6.62 -6.10 1.99
CA CYS A 20 5.90 -7.34 1.71
C CYS A 20 6.10 -7.85 0.27
N ALA A 21 5.96 -9.17 0.09
CA ALA A 21 5.78 -9.76 -1.24
C ALA A 21 4.44 -9.33 -1.86
N ASP A 22 4.33 -9.34 -3.19
CA ASP A 22 3.19 -8.74 -3.92
C ASP A 22 1.79 -9.24 -3.48
N LEU A 23 1.63 -10.56 -3.26
CA LEU A 23 0.37 -11.12 -2.81
C LEU A 23 0.04 -10.72 -1.36
N VAL A 24 1.04 -10.72 -0.47
CA VAL A 24 0.90 -10.30 0.92
C VAL A 24 0.57 -8.80 0.99
N PHE A 25 1.24 -7.99 0.17
CA PHE A 25 0.93 -6.56 0.04
C PHE A 25 -0.53 -6.33 -0.36
N LYS A 26 -1.03 -7.06 -1.37
CA LYS A 26 -2.42 -6.95 -1.82
C LYS A 26 -3.42 -7.31 -0.72
N GLU A 27 -3.14 -8.35 0.06
CA GLU A 27 -3.97 -8.74 1.20
C GLU A 27 -3.98 -7.65 2.30
N VAL A 28 -2.81 -7.13 2.67
CA VAL A 28 -2.69 -6.04 3.64
C VAL A 28 -3.46 -4.80 3.19
N CYS A 29 -3.40 -4.44 1.91
CA CYS A 29 -4.18 -3.33 1.38
C CYS A 29 -5.70 -3.53 1.52
N LEU A 30 -6.21 -4.74 1.28
CA LEU A 30 -7.64 -5.03 1.48
C LEU A 30 -8.04 -4.89 2.95
N GLU A 31 -7.17 -5.30 3.87
CA GLU A 31 -7.41 -5.14 5.31
C GLU A 31 -7.38 -3.66 5.74
N ILE A 32 -6.43 -2.87 5.23
CA ILE A 32 -6.37 -1.42 5.47
C ILE A 32 -7.67 -0.76 4.96
N LEU A 33 -8.12 -1.08 3.75
CA LEU A 33 -9.37 -0.53 3.21
C LEU A 33 -10.59 -0.93 4.06
N ALA A 34 -10.70 -2.20 4.46
CA ALA A 34 -11.79 -2.66 5.31
C ALA A 34 -11.87 -1.86 6.61
N ARG A 35 -10.73 -1.61 7.27
CA ARG A 35 -10.68 -0.82 8.51
C ARG A 35 -10.90 0.67 8.27
N ALA A 36 -10.34 1.23 7.19
CA ALA A 36 -10.44 2.65 6.87
C ALA A 36 -11.88 3.09 6.56
N ARG A 37 -12.72 2.20 6.01
CA ARG A 37 -14.13 2.47 5.73
C ARG A 37 -14.94 2.90 6.96
N HIS A 38 -14.53 2.44 8.15
CA HIS A 38 -15.22 2.75 9.40
C HIS A 38 -14.81 4.09 10.03
N VAL A 39 -13.70 4.69 9.59
CA VAL A 39 -13.10 5.86 10.23
C VAL A 39 -12.94 7.07 9.31
N LEU A 40 -12.94 6.85 7.99
CA LEU A 40 -12.92 7.90 6.97
C LEU A 40 -14.34 8.24 6.51
N ASN A 41 -14.54 9.51 6.13
CA ASN A 41 -15.71 9.90 5.35
C ASN A 41 -15.60 9.35 3.91
N ASP A 42 -16.68 9.42 3.14
CA ASP A 42 -16.74 8.86 1.78
C ASP A 42 -15.69 9.44 0.85
N ALA A 43 -15.48 10.76 0.86
CA ALA A 43 -14.51 11.43 -0.01
C ALA A 43 -13.06 11.00 0.28
N ASP A 44 -12.70 10.93 1.56
CA ASP A 44 -11.37 10.50 1.98
C ASP A 44 -11.16 8.99 1.72
N PHE A 45 -12.20 8.18 1.89
CA PHE A 45 -12.16 6.76 1.59
C PHE A 45 -11.99 6.49 0.09
N GLU A 46 -12.65 7.26 -0.77
CA GLU A 46 -12.50 7.17 -2.22
C GLU A 46 -11.09 7.60 -2.66
N ALA A 47 -10.55 8.65 -2.05
CA ALA A 47 -9.17 9.08 -2.27
C ALA A 47 -8.16 7.99 -1.85
N LEU A 48 -8.39 7.31 -0.71
CA LEU A 48 -7.56 6.18 -0.27
C LEU A 48 -7.67 5.00 -1.23
N THR A 49 -8.89 4.65 -1.66
CA THR A 49 -9.13 3.52 -2.57
C THR A 49 -8.42 3.73 -3.91
N SER A 50 -8.49 4.94 -4.46
CA SER A 50 -7.78 5.32 -5.69
C SER A 50 -6.26 5.18 -5.51
N TYR A 51 -5.74 5.67 -4.39
CA TYR A 51 -4.32 5.57 -4.08
C TYR A 51 -3.84 4.11 -3.93
N VAL A 52 -4.58 3.28 -3.22
CA VAL A 52 -4.27 1.84 -3.07
C VAL A 52 -4.29 1.13 -4.42
N ALA A 53 -5.27 1.43 -5.28
CA ALA A 53 -5.37 0.84 -6.61
C ALA A 53 -4.14 1.17 -7.48
N GLU A 54 -3.64 2.41 -7.42
CA GLU A 54 -2.41 2.78 -8.12
C GLU A 54 -1.20 2.04 -7.56
N LYS A 55 -1.06 1.93 -6.24
CA LYS A 55 0.03 1.18 -5.58
C LYS A 55 0.01 -0.31 -5.90
N MET A 56 -1.16 -0.92 -6.08
CA MET A 56 -1.30 -2.30 -6.52
C MET A 56 -0.88 -2.54 -7.97
N LYS A 57 -1.00 -1.53 -8.84
CA LYS A 57 -0.56 -1.60 -10.24
C LYS A 57 0.94 -1.39 -10.39
N GLU A 58 1.60 -0.72 -9.44
CA GLU A 58 3.05 -0.54 -9.46
C GLU A 58 3.76 -1.92 -9.46
N LYS A 59 4.62 -2.13 -10.47
CA LYS A 59 5.45 -3.34 -10.56
C LYS A 59 6.26 -3.49 -9.28
N PRO A 60 6.39 -4.71 -8.71
CA PRO A 60 7.27 -4.95 -7.58
C PRO A 60 8.66 -4.42 -7.92
N ARG A 61 9.21 -3.54 -7.08
CA ARG A 61 10.62 -3.15 -7.19
C ARG A 61 11.43 -4.36 -6.75
N ILE A 62 11.65 -5.31 -7.65
CA ILE A 62 12.56 -6.42 -7.45
C ILE A 62 13.94 -5.80 -7.25
N ARG A 63 14.38 -5.68 -6.00
CA ARG A 63 15.80 -5.50 -5.71
C ARG A 63 16.47 -6.79 -6.20
N HIS A 64 17.01 -6.76 -7.41
CA HIS A 64 17.90 -7.80 -7.85
C HIS A 64 19.05 -7.84 -6.85
N PRO A 65 19.39 -8.99 -6.25
CA PRO A 65 20.70 -9.17 -5.66
C PRO A 65 21.73 -8.85 -6.75
N PRO A 66 22.83 -8.14 -6.46
CA PRO A 66 23.88 -7.95 -7.45
C PRO A 66 24.29 -9.34 -7.96
N ALA A 67 24.24 -9.54 -9.28
CA ALA A 67 24.70 -10.76 -9.90
C ALA A 67 26.15 -10.99 -9.45
N ILE A 68 26.37 -12.01 -8.63
CA ILE A 68 27.72 -12.43 -8.26
C ILE A 68 28.35 -12.92 -9.56
N ALA A 69 29.25 -12.11 -10.13
CA ALA A 69 30.09 -12.51 -11.24
C ALA A 69 31.02 -13.63 -10.75
N THR A 70 30.62 -14.88 -10.94
CA THR A 70 31.52 -16.04 -10.82
C THR A 70 32.56 -15.93 -11.92
N LYS A 71 33.80 -15.80 -11.48
CA LYS A 71 35.03 -15.67 -12.27
C LYS A 71 35.46 -17.03 -12.82
#